data_AF-A0A1C6QXB1-F1
#
_entry.id   AF-A0A1C6QXB1-F1
#
_cell.length_a   1.000
_cell.length_b   1.000
_cell.length_c   1.000
_cell.angle_alpha   90.00
_cell.angle_beta   90.00
_cell.angle_gamma   90.00
#
_symmetry.space_group_name_H-M   'P 1'
#
loop_
_entity.id
_entity.type
_entity.pdbx_description
1 polymer ?
#
loop_
_entity_poly.entity_id
_entity_poly.type
_entity_poly.pdbx_seq_one_letter_code
_entity_poly.pdbx_strand_id
1 'polypeptide(L)'
;MPTHDAQRRAAELQRQLATLTGHNQASVRPYGKHLLIQMRREDDVVDTVARITELARNAYSSAFRSHTGRWEPLPGTGTLAETAELVVTLLAPYLDPNT
;
A
#
# COMPACT_ATOMS: atom_id res chain seq x y z
N MET A 1 1.45 19.60 -4.86
CA MET A 1 2.39 18.48 -5.12
C MET A 1 2.67 17.76 -3.81
N PRO A 2 2.93 16.44 -3.79
CA PRO A 2 3.34 15.73 -2.57
C PRO A 2 4.67 16.30 -2.03
N THR A 3 4.84 16.29 -0.71
CA THR A 3 6.09 16.73 -0.07
C THR A 3 7.22 15.75 -0.37
N HIS A 4 8.48 16.22 -0.29
CA HIS A 4 9.65 15.34 -0.44
C HIS A 4 9.65 14.18 0.56
N ASP A 5 9.18 14.41 1.79
CA ASP A 5 9.04 13.34 2.79
C ASP A 5 8.00 12.30 2.38
N ALA A 6 6.85 12.73 1.84
CA ALA A 6 5.82 11.81 1.35
C ALA A 6 6.31 10.98 0.16
N GLN A 7 7.09 11.58 -0.74
CA GLN A 7 7.75 10.87 -1.85
C GLN A 7 8.76 9.84 -1.33
N ARG A 8 9.57 10.20 -0.34
CA ARG A 8 10.56 9.29 0.27
C ARG A 8 9.88 8.08 0.92
N ARG A 9 8.82 8.32 1.71
CA ARG A 9 8.01 7.26 2.34
C ARG A 9 7.34 6.36 1.30
N ALA A 10 6.81 6.93 0.22
CA ALA A 10 6.23 6.15 -0.87
C ALA A 10 7.26 5.23 -1.52
N ALA A 11 8.46 5.75 -1.83
CA ALA A 11 9.53 4.96 -2.42
C ALA A 11 10.06 3.88 -1.46
N GLU A 12 10.12 4.17 -0.16
CA GLU A 12 10.46 3.18 0.87
C GLU A 12 9.43 2.06 0.95
N LEU A 13 8.15 2.40 1.05
CA LEU A 13 7.07 1.41 1.08
C LEU A 13 7.07 0.54 -0.18
N GLN A 14 7.28 1.14 -1.36
CA GLN A 14 7.34 0.38 -2.61
C GLN A 14 8.48 -0.66 -2.60
N ARG A 15 9.67 -0.29 -2.10
CA ARG A 15 10.79 -1.23 -1.96
C ARG A 15 10.45 -2.34 -0.97
N GLN A 16 9.84 -2.01 0.17
CA GLN A 16 9.42 -3.01 1.17
C GLN A 16 8.41 -4.00 0.59
N LEU A 17 7.39 -3.51 -0.13
CA LEU A 17 6.41 -4.36 -0.80
C LEU A 17 7.08 -5.28 -1.82
N ALA A 18 8.04 -4.78 -2.60
CA ALA A 18 8.78 -5.60 -3.55
C ALA A 18 9.61 -6.69 -2.87
N THR A 19 10.25 -6.40 -1.73
CA THR A 19 10.97 -7.40 -0.92
C THR A 19 10.04 -8.45 -0.33
N LEU A 20 8.89 -8.02 0.23
CA LEU A 20 7.94 -8.92 0.90
C LEU A 20 7.18 -9.83 -0.07
N THR A 21 6.88 -9.32 -1.27
CA THR A 21 6.14 -10.07 -2.29
C THR A 21 7.06 -10.82 -3.28
N GLY A 22 8.33 -10.46 -3.34
CA GLY A 22 9.30 -11.04 -4.29
C GLY A 22 9.19 -10.47 -5.71
N HIS A 23 8.35 -9.46 -5.96
CA HIS A 23 8.17 -8.86 -7.29
C HIS A 23 7.85 -7.34 -7.23
N ASN A 24 8.12 -6.61 -8.31
CA ASN A 24 7.97 -5.15 -8.36
C ASN A 24 6.67 -4.66 -9.05
N GLN A 25 5.55 -5.35 -8.80
CA GLN A 25 4.26 -5.05 -9.44
C GLN A 25 3.44 -3.97 -8.70
N ALA A 26 3.68 -3.83 -7.40
CA ALA A 26 3.06 -2.78 -6.60
C ALA A 26 3.78 -1.44 -6.81
N SER A 27 3.02 -0.41 -7.13
CA SER A 27 3.47 0.99 -7.13
C SER A 27 2.85 1.74 -5.96
N VAL A 28 3.57 2.71 -5.40
CA VAL A 28 3.08 3.50 -4.26
C VAL A 28 2.99 4.97 -4.63
N ARG A 29 1.79 5.54 -4.49
CA ARG A 29 1.53 6.96 -4.76
C ARG A 29 1.17 7.70 -3.48
N PRO A 30 1.88 8.78 -3.11
CA PRO A 30 1.49 9.63 -1.99
C PRO A 30 0.23 10.45 -2.32
N TYR A 31 -0.72 10.50 -1.38
CA TYR A 31 -1.98 11.24 -1.48
C TYR A 31 -2.41 11.81 -0.12
N GLY A 32 -2.05 13.06 0.15
CA GLY A 32 -2.26 13.66 1.47
C GLY A 32 -1.52 12.86 2.56
N LYS A 33 -2.24 12.39 3.58
CA LYS A 33 -1.73 11.50 4.64
C LYS A 33 -1.71 10.02 4.27
N HIS A 34 -2.11 9.67 3.05
CA HIS A 34 -2.21 8.31 2.58
C HIS A 34 -1.06 7.96 1.64
N LEU A 35 -0.58 6.73 1.73
CA LEU A 35 0.24 6.06 0.74
C LEU A 35 -0.67 5.04 0.05
N LEU A 36 -1.02 5.32 -1.21
CA LEU A 36 -1.89 4.46 -2.00
C LEU A 36 -1.06 3.36 -2.64
N ILE A 37 -1.43 2.11 -2.38
CA ILE A 37 -0.81 0.93 -2.99
C ILE A 37 -1.63 0.58 -4.23
N GLN A 38 -0.97 0.61 -5.38
CA GLN A 38 -1.59 0.42 -6.67
C GLN A 38 -0.95 -0.74 -7.41
N MET A 39 -1.76 -1.64 -7.93
CA MET A 39 -1.32 -2.77 -8.75
C MET A 39 -1.55 -2.44 -10.21
N ARG A 40 -0.57 -2.76 -11.06
CA ARG A 40 -0.75 -2.77 -12.51
C ARG A 40 -1.27 -4.14 -12.93
N ARG A 41 -2.36 -4.16 -13.68
CA ARG A 41 -2.97 -5.35 -14.26
C ARG A 41 -2.48 -5.53 -15.71
N GLU A 42 -2.72 -6.71 -16.28
CA GLU A 42 -2.25 -7.06 -17.63
C GLU A 42 -2.80 -6.15 -18.74
N ASP A 43 -3.93 -5.49 -18.50
CA ASP A 43 -4.59 -4.53 -19.40
C ASP A 43 -4.12 -3.07 -19.21
N ASP A 44 -2.98 -2.87 -18.54
CA ASP A 44 -2.43 -1.56 -18.13
C ASP A 44 -3.35 -0.75 -17.19
N VAL A 45 -4.43 -1.34 -16.68
CA VAL A 45 -5.28 -0.71 -15.67
C VAL A 45 -4.53 -0.67 -14.34
N VAL A 46 -4.58 0.49 -13.69
CA VAL A 46 -3.93 0.72 -12.38
C VAL A 46 -4.99 0.74 -11.29
N ASP A 47 -5.08 -0.35 -10.55
CA ASP A 47 -6.04 -0.52 -9.46
C ASP A 47 -5.43 -0.13 -8.12
N THR A 48 -6.13 0.73 -7.39
CA THR A 48 -5.76 1.00 -5.99
C THR A 48 -6.37 -0.07 -5.10
N VAL A 49 -5.54 -0.99 -4.60
CA VAL A 49 -5.97 -2.15 -3.82
C VAL A 49 -5.95 -1.88 -2.32
N ALA A 50 -5.04 -1.02 -1.87
CA ALA A 50 -4.88 -0.70 -0.46
C ALA A 50 -4.35 0.71 -0.24
N ARG A 51 -4.43 1.18 1.01
CA ARG A 51 -3.76 2.39 1.47
C ARG A 51 -3.18 2.20 2.85
N ILE A 52 -2.05 2.84 3.11
CA ILE A 52 -1.49 3.05 4.44
C ILE A 52 -1.69 4.52 4.82
N THR A 53 -2.18 4.79 6.03
CA THR A 53 -2.51 6.15 6.51
C THR A 53 -1.63 6.51 7.69
N GLU A 54 -0.93 7.63 7.62
CA GLU A 54 -0.20 8.19 8.75
C GLU A 54 -1.19 8.74 9.78
N LEU A 55 -1.14 8.20 11.01
CA LEU A 55 -1.98 8.62 12.14
C LEU A 55 -1.23 9.60 13.03
N ALA A 56 0.04 9.31 13.28
CA ALA A 56 0.98 10.13 14.02
C ALA A 56 2.41 9.83 13.54
N ARG A 57 3.40 10.50 14.13
CA ARG A 57 4.81 10.25 13.80
C ARG A 57 5.14 8.77 14.00
N ASN A 58 5.48 8.08 12.92
CA ASN A 58 5.82 6.66 12.88
C ASN A 58 4.70 5.70 13.33
N ALA A 59 3.43 6.14 13.25
CA ALA A 59 2.27 5.30 13.54
C ALA A 59 1.31 5.33 12.36
N TYR A 60 1.00 4.15 11.82
CA TYR A 60 0.25 3.96 10.60
C TYR A 60 -0.87 2.93 10.80
N SER A 61 -1.95 3.09 10.05
CA SER A 61 -2.98 2.06 9.86
C SER A 61 -3.16 1.77 8.38
N SER A 62 -3.80 0.65 8.06
CA SER A 62 -4.08 0.27 6.68
C SER A 62 -5.56 0.02 6.43
N ALA A 63 -5.95 0.15 5.17
CA ALA A 63 -7.27 -0.21 4.68
C ALA A 63 -7.16 -0.77 3.26
N PHE A 64 -7.97 -1.76 2.95
CA PHE A 64 -8.10 -2.28 1.59
C PHE A 64 -9.30 -1.64 0.89
N ARG A 65 -9.27 -1.62 -0.45
CA ARG A 65 -10.37 -1.15 -1.27
C ARG A 65 -11.17 -2.36 -1.73
N SER A 66 -12.40 -2.51 -1.25
CA SER A 66 -13.26 -3.61 -1.68
C SER A 66 -13.78 -3.38 -3.11
N HIS A 67 -14.36 -4.43 -3.71
CA HIS A 67 -14.89 -4.38 -5.08
C HIS A 67 -16.00 -3.32 -5.27
N THR A 68 -16.64 -2.86 -4.19
CA THR A 68 -17.64 -1.77 -4.22
C THR A 68 -17.01 -0.38 -4.23
N GLY A 69 -15.67 -0.30 -4.14
CA GLY A 69 -14.92 0.94 -4.03
C GLY A 69 -14.84 1.49 -2.60
N ARG A 70 -15.45 0.82 -1.61
CA ARG A 70 -15.39 1.22 -0.19
C ARG A 70 -14.02 0.90 0.40
N TRP A 71 -13.58 1.75 1.32
CA TRP A 71 -12.41 1.47 2.17
C TRP A 71 -12.80 0.67 3.39
N GLU A 72 -12.15 -0.47 3.58
CA GLU A 72 -12.35 -1.36 4.71
C GLU A 72 -11.07 -1.44 5.54
N PRO A 73 -11.11 -1.13 6.84
CA PRO A 73 -9.91 -1.08 7.67
C PRO A 73 -9.32 -2.49 7.84
N LEU A 74 -8.00 -2.60 7.77
CA LEU A 74 -7.28 -3.79 8.21
C LEU A 74 -7.00 -3.69 9.71
N PRO A 75 -6.96 -4.81 10.44
CA PRO A 75 -6.72 -4.81 11.87
C PRO A 75 -5.28 -4.40 12.20
N GLY A 76 -5.11 -3.52 13.18
CA GLY A 76 -3.81 -3.18 13.73
C GLY A 76 -3.25 -1.83 13.29
N THR A 77 -2.21 -1.40 14.00
CA THR A 77 -1.45 -0.18 13.76
C THR A 77 0.01 -0.45 14.08
N GLY A 78 0.93 0.17 13.35
CA GLY A 78 2.36 0.02 13.62
C GLY A 78 3.21 1.03 12.86
N THR A 79 4.50 0.77 12.79
CA THR A 79 5.42 1.46 11.89
C THR A 79 5.05 1.22 10.42
N LEU A 80 5.68 1.96 9.51
CA LEU A 80 5.43 1.79 8.08
C LEU A 80 5.73 0.35 7.61
N ALA A 81 6.82 -0.24 8.11
CA ALA A 81 7.26 -1.59 7.78
C ALA A 81 6.29 -2.66 8.33
N GLU A 82 5.94 -2.58 9.61
CA GLU A 82 4.97 -3.53 10.22
C GLU A 82 3.60 -3.46 9.52
N THR A 83 3.18 -2.26 9.14
CA THR A 83 1.91 -2.09 8.42
C THR A 83 2.00 -2.64 6.99
N ALA A 84 3.17 -2.57 6.34
CA ALA A 84 3.41 -3.18 5.03
C ALA A 84 3.35 -4.71 5.10
N GLU A 85 3.99 -5.32 6.11
CA GLU A 85 3.93 -6.77 6.36
C GLU A 85 2.49 -7.23 6.60
N LEU A 86 1.73 -6.49 7.41
CA LEU A 86 0.32 -6.76 7.65
C LEU A 86 -0.49 -6.70 6.35
N VAL A 87 -0.28 -5.67 5.52
CA VAL A 87 -0.95 -5.53 4.22
C VAL A 87 -0.63 -6.72 3.31
N VAL A 88 0.64 -7.10 3.20
CA VAL A 88 1.06 -8.25 2.36
C VAL A 88 0.46 -9.55 2.88
N THR A 89 0.47 -9.75 4.19
CA THR A 89 -0.08 -10.97 4.82
C THR A 89 -1.57 -11.12 4.58
N LEU A 90 -2.35 -10.03 4.73
CA LEU A 90 -3.80 -10.08 4.65
C LEU A 90 -4.33 -9.95 3.21
N LEU A 91 -3.57 -9.31 2.32
CA LEU A 91 -3.98 -9.04 0.94
C LEU A 91 -3.12 -9.77 -0.09
N ALA A 92 -2.42 -10.85 0.28
CA ALA A 92 -1.55 -11.60 -0.62
C ALA A 92 -2.20 -11.88 -2.01
N PRO A 93 -3.47 -12.34 -2.10
CA PRO A 93 -4.10 -12.59 -3.41
C PRO A 93 -4.34 -11.33 -4.25
N TYR A 94 -4.44 -10.15 -3.62
CA TYR A 94 -4.60 -8.88 -4.34
C TYR A 94 -3.27 -8.28 -4.78
N LEU A 95 -2.16 -8.80 -4.26
CA LEU A 95 -0.81 -8.34 -4.55
C LEU A 95 -0.05 -9.30 -5.48
N ASP A 96 -0.59 -10.48 -5.78
CA ASP A 96 0.00 -11.42 -6.73
C ASP A 96 -0.42 -11.04 -8.17
N PRO A 97 0.55 -10.83 -9.09
CA PRO A 97 0.27 -10.49 -10.48
C PRO A 97 -0.43 -11.59 -11.29
N ASN A 98 -0.44 -12.85 -10.84
CA ASN A 98 -0.98 -13.98 -11.59
C ASN A 98 -2.41 -14.37 -11.19
N THR A 99 -3.10 -13.51 -10.45
CA THR A 99 -4.46 -13.79 -9.91
C THR A 99 -5.55 -13.37 -10.87
#